data_AF-A0A3M2BV38-F1
#
_entry.id   AF-A0A3M2BV38-F1
#
_cell.length_a   1.000
_cell.length_b   1.000
_cell.length_c   1.000
_cell.angle_alpha   90.00
_cell.angle_beta   90.00
_cell.angle_gamma   90.00
#
_symmetry.space_group_name_H-M   'P 1'
#
loop_
_entity.id
_entity.type
_entity.pdbx_description
1 polymer ?
#
loop_
_entity_poly.entity_id
_entity_poly.type
_entity_poly.pdbx_seq_one_letter_code
_entity_poly.pdbx_strand_id
1 'polypeptide(L)'
;RSWSLIFVGDAWMSPFELTHAGGAIDLFHHNRDTGLAWLERFRRRCPDSVWLNPEPRRVWSAPSVRLVRHVFPMFELTLDGLGEAVDVLCRRRPNQPLPGPMPRGLD
;
A
#
# COMPACT_ATOMS: atom_id res chain seq x y z
N ARG A 1 -4.93 -18.75 -13.85
CA ARG A 1 -4.04 -17.59 -14.12
C ARG A 1 -3.60 -17.03 -12.76
N SER A 2 -2.31 -17.13 -12.44
CA SER A 2 -1.71 -16.53 -11.24
C SER A 2 -1.05 -15.22 -11.65
N TRP A 3 -1.75 -14.11 -11.43
CA TRP A 3 -1.17 -12.78 -11.62
C TRP A 3 -0.64 -12.31 -10.27
N SER A 4 0.57 -11.78 -10.25
CA SER A 4 1.13 -11.07 -9.10
C SER A 4 1.12 -9.57 -9.39
N LEU A 5 0.86 -8.76 -8.37
CA LEU A 5 0.82 -7.30 -8.50
C LEU A 5 1.91 -6.66 -7.64
N ILE A 6 2.75 -5.83 -8.25
CA ILE A 6 3.78 -5.06 -7.55
C ILE A 6 3.44 -3.59 -7.75
N PHE A 7 3.15 -2.89 -6.66
CA PHE A 7 3.09 -1.44 -6.63
C PHE A 7 4.50 -0.89 -6.41
N VAL A 8 4.85 0.21 -7.08
CA VAL A 8 6.13 0.89 -6.90
C VAL A 8 5.86 2.38 -6.68
N GLY A 9 6.28 2.91 -5.54
CA GLY A 9 6.07 4.32 -5.19
C GLY A 9 6.41 4.62 -3.73
N ASP A 10 6.60 5.88 -3.39
CA ASP A 10 6.99 6.34 -2.04
C ASP A 10 5.90 6.18 -0.95
N ALA A 11 4.65 5.91 -1.37
CA ALA A 11 3.47 5.93 -0.50
C ALA A 11 3.33 7.24 0.29
N TRP A 12 3.95 8.32 -0.20
CA TRP A 12 4.07 9.59 0.49
C TRP A 12 3.13 10.60 -0.14
N MET A 13 2.11 10.97 0.61
CA MET A 13 1.08 11.91 0.16
C MET A 13 0.36 12.49 1.37
N SER A 14 -0.51 13.48 1.13
CA SER A 14 -1.43 13.91 2.18
C SER A 14 -2.32 12.72 2.57
N PRO A 15 -2.52 12.43 3.88
CA PRO A 15 -3.45 11.38 4.29
C PRO A 15 -4.85 11.58 3.72
N PHE A 16 -5.26 12.83 3.50
CA PHE A 16 -6.55 13.17 2.90
C PHE A 16 -6.74 12.55 1.50
N GLU A 17 -5.67 12.38 0.71
CA GLU A 17 -5.74 11.75 -0.62
C GLU A 17 -6.16 10.28 -0.55
N LEU A 18 -5.83 9.60 0.55
CA LEU A 18 -6.21 8.21 0.78
C LEU A 18 -7.55 8.07 1.49
N THR A 19 -7.95 9.04 2.31
CA THR A 19 -8.99 8.83 3.31
C THR A 19 -10.30 9.55 2.99
N HIS A 20 -10.30 10.53 2.09
CA HIS A 20 -11.50 11.31 1.76
C HIS A 20 -12.00 11.04 0.34
N ALA A 21 -13.32 10.98 0.18
CA ALA A 21 -13.96 11.01 -1.13
C ALA A 21 -13.68 12.36 -1.80
N GLY A 22 -13.32 12.35 -3.09
CA GLY A 22 -12.85 13.54 -3.80
C GLY A 22 -11.49 14.07 -3.32
N GLY A 23 -10.74 13.32 -2.50
CA GLY A 23 -9.38 13.68 -2.07
C GLY A 23 -8.32 13.58 -3.16
N ALA A 24 -8.69 13.24 -4.40
CA ALA A 24 -7.77 13.25 -5.52
C ALA A 24 -7.26 14.67 -5.81
N ILE A 25 -6.02 14.78 -6.28
CA ILE A 25 -5.40 16.06 -6.65
C ILE A 25 -6.20 16.79 -7.75
N ASP A 26 -6.95 16.05 -8.58
CA ASP A 26 -7.80 16.61 -9.62
C ASP A 26 -9.11 17.17 -9.03
N LEU A 27 -9.16 18.51 -8.94
CA LEU A 27 -10.29 19.30 -8.46
C LEU A 27 -11.59 19.08 -9.25
N PHE A 28 -11.53 18.55 -10.47
CA PHE A 28 -12.71 18.25 -11.30
C PHE A 28 -13.14 16.78 -11.23
N HIS A 29 -12.43 15.94 -10.48
CA HIS A 29 -12.70 14.51 -10.38
C HIS A 29 -13.33 14.15 -9.03
N HIS A 30 -14.65 14.05 -9.00
CA HIS A 30 -15.38 13.58 -7.82
C HIS A 30 -15.34 12.04 -7.71
N ASN A 31 -14.28 11.51 -7.11
CA ASN A 31 -14.23 10.10 -6.74
C ASN A 31 -15.15 9.84 -5.54
N ARG A 32 -16.21 9.04 -5.74
CA ARG A 32 -17.13 8.64 -4.67
C ARG A 32 -16.45 7.75 -3.61
N ASP A 33 -15.43 7.00 -4.02
CA ASP A 33 -14.66 6.10 -3.16
C ASP A 33 -13.30 6.71 -2.80
N THR A 34 -12.81 6.43 -1.59
CA THR A 34 -11.50 6.90 -1.12
C THR A 34 -10.35 6.18 -1.82
N GLY A 35 -9.16 6.79 -1.85
CA GLY A 35 -7.95 6.13 -2.38
C GLY A 35 -7.65 4.81 -1.67
N LEU A 36 -7.84 4.77 -0.34
CA LEU A 36 -7.67 3.57 0.47
C LEU A 36 -8.65 2.46 0.06
N ALA A 37 -9.91 2.79 -0.19
CA ALA A 37 -10.90 1.82 -0.66
C ALA A 37 -10.50 1.18 -2.01
N TRP A 38 -9.85 1.95 -2.90
CA TRP A 38 -9.30 1.42 -4.14
C TRP A 38 -8.11 0.48 -3.90
N LEU A 39 -7.18 0.85 -3.02
CA LEU A 39 -6.05 -0.01 -2.63
C LEU A 39 -6.54 -1.36 -2.06
N GLU A 40 -7.56 -1.33 -1.19
CA GLU A 40 -8.19 -2.54 -0.65
C GLU A 40 -8.90 -3.37 -1.72
N ARG A 41 -9.51 -2.74 -2.73
CA ARG A 41 -10.08 -3.46 -3.89
C ARG A 41 -8.99 -4.18 -4.70
N PHE A 42 -7.85 -3.54 -4.95
CA PHE A 42 -6.72 -4.19 -5.61
C PHE A 42 -6.22 -5.40 -4.80
N ARG A 43 -6.01 -5.21 -3.49
CA ARG A 43 -5.57 -6.27 -2.57
C ARG A 43 -6.51 -7.48 -2.55
N ARG A 44 -7.82 -7.24 -2.58
CA ARG A 44 -8.84 -8.32 -2.66
C ARG A 44 -8.82 -9.02 -4.01
N ARG A 45 -8.64 -8.28 -5.10
CA ARG A 45 -8.67 -8.83 -6.47
C ARG A 45 -7.42 -9.63 -6.82
N CYS A 46 -6.27 -9.21 -6.31
CA CYS A 46 -4.97 -9.86 -6.49
C CYS A 46 -4.33 -10.07 -5.10
N PRO A 47 -4.60 -11.22 -4.46
CA PRO A 47 -4.05 -11.47 -3.14
C PRO A 47 -2.52 -11.62 -3.11
N ASP A 48 -1.92 -12.00 -4.23
CA ASP A 48 -0.48 -12.05 -4.43
C ASP A 48 0.04 -10.66 -4.84
N SER A 49 -0.09 -9.69 -3.92
CA SER A 49 0.33 -8.30 -4.14
C SER A 49 1.27 -7.76 -3.06
N VAL A 50 2.22 -6.92 -3.45
CA VAL A 50 3.21 -6.25 -2.57
C VAL A 50 3.45 -4.81 -3.02
N TRP A 51 4.07 -4.00 -2.15
CA TRP A 51 4.47 -2.63 -2.46
C TRP A 51 5.98 -2.45 -2.28
N LEU A 52 6.66 -1.86 -3.27
CA LEU A 52 8.07 -1.47 -3.19
C LEU A 52 8.18 0.05 -3.02
N ASN A 53 8.86 0.47 -1.97
CA ASN A 53 8.93 1.87 -1.57
C ASN A 53 10.39 2.37 -1.61
N PRO A 54 10.71 3.40 -2.43
CA PRO A 54 12.06 3.99 -2.50
C PRO A 54 12.48 4.74 -1.23
N GLU A 55 11.54 5.15 -0.39
CA GLU A 55 11.85 5.80 0.88
C GLU A 55 12.46 4.80 1.87
N PRO A 56 13.49 5.18 2.62
CA PRO A 56 14.15 4.28 3.57
C PRO A 56 13.20 3.90 4.72
N ARG A 57 13.23 2.64 5.18
CA ARG A 57 12.30 2.13 6.22
C ARG A 57 12.21 3.01 7.48
N ARG A 58 13.29 3.73 7.82
CA ARG A 58 13.36 4.67 8.96
C ARG A 58 12.31 5.79 8.91
N VAL A 59 11.79 6.16 7.73
CA VAL A 59 10.76 7.20 7.58
C VAL A 59 9.34 6.66 7.43
N TRP A 60 9.14 5.34 7.46
CA TRP A 60 7.84 4.71 7.24
C TRP A 60 6.86 4.83 8.42
N SER A 61 7.21 5.61 9.45
CA SER A 61 6.26 6.10 10.44
C SER A 61 5.39 7.24 9.91
N ALA A 62 5.68 7.78 8.71
CA ALA A 62 4.86 8.78 8.05
C ALA A 62 3.39 8.29 7.89
N PRO A 63 2.38 9.16 8.09
CA PRO A 63 0.99 8.72 8.19
C PRO A 63 0.46 7.95 6.96
N SER A 64 0.61 8.48 5.74
CA SER A 64 0.16 7.81 4.51
C SER A 64 0.88 6.48 4.27
N VAL A 65 2.20 6.46 4.52
CA VAL A 65 3.04 5.27 4.39
C VAL A 65 2.55 4.18 5.34
N ARG A 66 2.19 4.54 6.59
CA ARG A 66 1.58 3.58 7.53
C ARG A 66 0.26 3.04 7.01
N LEU A 67 -0.62 3.85 6.40
CA LEU A 67 -1.89 3.38 5.85
C LEU A 67 -1.67 2.33 4.75
N VAL A 68 -0.78 2.62 3.79
CA VAL A 68 -0.44 1.69 2.71
C VAL A 68 0.12 0.37 3.26
N ARG A 69 0.96 0.43 4.30
CA ARG A 69 1.52 -0.77 4.97
C ARG A 69 0.47 -1.66 5.64
N HIS A 70 -0.68 -1.13 6.05
CA HIS A 70 -1.77 -1.96 6.58
C HIS A 70 -2.53 -2.69 5.47
N VAL A 71 -2.43 -2.23 4.22
CA VAL A 71 -3.08 -2.88 3.07
C VAL A 71 -2.15 -3.89 2.38
N PHE A 72 -0.88 -3.54 2.21
CA PHE A 72 0.10 -4.36 1.50
C PHE A 72 1.33 -4.67 2.37
N PRO A 73 1.92 -5.87 2.24
CA PRO A 73 3.31 -6.04 2.64
C PRO A 73 4.16 -5.09 1.80
N MET A 74 5.03 -4.34 2.47
CA MET A 74 5.84 -3.30 1.85
C MET A 74 7.32 -3.51 2.14
N PHE A 75 8.13 -3.40 1.10
CA PHE A 75 9.57 -3.60 1.14
C PHE A 75 10.29 -2.38 0.57
N GLU A 76 11.48 -2.11 1.07
CA GLU A 76 12.30 -1.00 0.57
C GLU A 76 12.75 -1.32 -0.86
N LEU A 77 12.85 -0.33 -1.73
CA LEU A 77 13.29 -0.51 -3.11
C LEU A 77 14.82 -0.67 -3.16
N THR A 78 15.29 -1.79 -2.64
CA THR A 78 16.69 -2.26 -2.67
C THR A 78 16.73 -3.67 -3.28
N LEU A 79 17.92 -4.18 -3.58
CA LEU A 79 18.07 -5.56 -4.06
C LEU A 79 17.55 -6.57 -3.01
N ASP A 80 17.84 -6.33 -1.73
CA ASP A 80 17.35 -7.18 -0.64
C ASP A 80 15.83 -7.11 -0.50
N GLY A 81 15.25 -5.89 -0.53
CA GLY A 81 13.82 -5.70 -0.44
C GLY A 81 13.05 -6.26 -1.64
N LEU A 82 13.64 -6.22 -2.84
CA LEU A 82 13.11 -6.91 -4.01
C LEU A 82 13.13 -8.44 -3.83
N GLY A 83 14.20 -8.98 -3.26
CA GLY A 83 14.28 -10.41 -2.90
C GLY A 83 13.20 -10.82 -1.90
N GLU A 84 13.01 -10.03 -0.83
CA GLU A 84 11.94 -10.24 0.16
C GLU A 84 10.54 -10.21 -0.49
N ALA A 85 10.30 -9.24 -1.40
CA ALA A 85 9.04 -9.11 -2.11
C ALA A 85 8.75 -10.33 -3.00
N VAL A 86 9.75 -10.80 -3.75
CA VAL A 86 9.64 -11.99 -4.59
C VAL A 86 9.38 -13.24 -3.74
N ASP A 87 10.06 -13.40 -2.61
CA ASP A 87 9.83 -14.53 -1.71
C ASP A 87 8.38 -14.59 -1.21
N VAL A 88 7.79 -13.43 -0.89
CA VAL A 88 6.36 -13.36 -0.53
C VAL A 88 5.46 -13.74 -1.71
N LEU A 89 5.72 -13.19 -2.90
CA LEU A 89 4.90 -13.47 -4.10
C LEU A 89 5.00 -14.93 -4.56
N CYS A 90 6.16 -15.57 -4.35
CA CYS A 90 6.39 -16.99 -4.59
C CYS A 90 5.94 -17.88 -3.43
N ARG A 91 5.28 -17.31 -2.40
CA ARG A 91 4.74 -18.03 -1.23
C ARG A 91 5.79 -18.76 -0.40
N ARG A 92 7.04 -18.31 -0.44
CA ARG A 92 8.13 -18.77 0.45
C ARG A 92 8.05 -18.11 1.82
N ARG A 93 7.39 -16.95 1.89
CA ARG A 93 7.06 -16.20 3.12
C ARG A 93 5.58 -15.81 3.12
N PRO A 94 4.97 -15.58 4.31
CA PRO A 94 3.59 -15.13 4.38
C PRO A 94 3.40 -13.76 3.73
N ASN A 95 2.33 -13.60 2.93
CA ASN A 95 1.89 -12.31 2.40
C ASN A 95 1.05 -11.55 3.44
N GLN A 96 1.74 -11.00 4.45
CA GLN A 96 1.11 -10.32 5.57
C GLN A 96 1.45 -8.82 5.58
N PRO A 97 0.44 -7.93 5.49
CA PRO A 97 0.60 -6.50 5.76
C PRO A 97 0.96 -6.24 7.23
N LEU A 98 1.23 -4.97 7.57
CA LEU A 98 1.50 -4.55 8.94
C LEU A 98 0.35 -5.00 9.87
N PRO A 99 0.65 -5.75 10.95
CA PRO A 99 -0.38 -6.24 11.87
C PRO A 99 -0.92 -5.12 12.77
N GLY A 100 -2.16 -5.27 13.21
CA GLY A 100 -2.84 -4.34 14.12
C GLY A 100 -4.04 -3.65 13.47
N PRO A 101 -4.88 -2.97 14.27
CA PRO A 101 -5.99 -2.20 13.74
C PRO A 101 -5.48 -1.01 12.94
N MET A 102 -6.23 -0.62 11.90
CA MET A 102 -5.99 0.63 11.19
C MET A 102 -5.94 1.81 12.17
N PRO A 103 -5.13 2.85 11.89
CA PRO A 103 -5.10 4.06 12.72
C PRO A 103 -6.52 4.64 12.87
N ARG A 104 -6.93 4.94 14.11
CA ARG A 104 -8.26 5.51 14.42
C ARG A 104 -8.44 6.91 13.80
N GLY A 105 -9.66 7.23 13.36
CA GLY A 105 -10.01 8.53 12.75
C GLY A 105 -10.10 8.51 11.22
N LEU A 106 -10.53 7.38 10.65
CA LEU A 106 -10.65 7.13 9.20
C LEU A 106 -12.05 6.63 8.81
N ASP A 107 -12.96 6.67 9.78
CA ASP A 107 -14.37 6.31 9.76
C ASP A 107 -15.26 7.52 9.44
#